data_AF-A0A9P3WGA6-F1
#
_entry.id   AF-A0A9P3WGA6-F1
#
_cell.length_a   1.000
_cell.length_b   1.000
_cell.length_c   1.000
_cell.angle_alpha   90.00
_cell.angle_beta   90.00
_cell.angle_gamma   90.00
#
_symmetry.space_group_name_H-M   'P 1'
#
loop_
_entity.id
_entity.type
_entity.pdbx_description
1 polymer ?
#
loop_
_entity_poly.entity_id
_entity_poly.type
_entity_poly.pdbx_seq_one_letter_code
_entity_poly.pdbx_strand_id
1 'polypeptide(L)' 'MSWSKMSLYNVLSKCSALNIDLKNNRDFFILVMRNYGKLQLNILLASCQIIIERYIFLVKLIRQPEKFNAFLLRRLVC' A
#
# COMPACT_ATOMS: atom_id res chain seq x y z
N MET A 1 -3.69 8.60 20.44
CA MET A 1 -3.11 9.40 19.34
C MET A 1 -4.14 9.51 18.24
N SER A 2 -4.45 10.71 17.74
CA SER A 2 -5.30 10.81 16.54
C SER A 2 -4.52 10.26 15.35
N TRP A 3 -5.21 9.48 14.52
CA TRP A 3 -4.60 8.93 13.32
C TRP A 3 -4.32 10.08 12.33
N SER A 4 -3.12 10.12 11.76
CA SER A 4 -2.70 11.11 10.76
C SER A 4 -1.82 10.46 9.69
N LYS A 5 -1.66 11.13 8.54
CA LYS A 5 -0.70 10.73 7.50
C LYS A 5 0.69 10.46 8.09
N MET A 6 1.12 11.34 8.98
CA MET A 6 2.46 11.33 9.53
C MET A 6 2.66 10.22 10.55
N SER A 7 1.63 9.92 11.38
CA SER A 7 1.68 8.76 12.28
C SER A 7 1.75 7.46 11.49
N LEU A 8 1.01 7.35 10.37
CA LEU A 8 1.09 6.18 9.50
C LEU A 8 2.46 6.07 8.80
N TYR A 9 2.96 7.18 8.23
CA TYR A 9 4.29 7.22 7.61
C TYR A 9 5.39 6.77 8.58
N ASN A 10 5.37 7.25 9.83
CA ASN A 10 6.37 6.90 10.84
C ASN A 10 6.36 5.44 11.24
N VAL A 11 5.20 4.77 11.22
CA VAL A 11 5.10 3.33 11.49
C VAL A 11 5.64 2.54 10.29
N LEU A 12 5.24 2.93 9.08
CA LEU A 12 5.66 2.25 7.85
C LEU A 12 7.17 2.39 7.61
N SER A 13 7.75 3.56 7.85
CA SER A 13 9.19 3.79 7.64
C SER A 13 10.08 2.95 8.55
N LYS A 14 9.57 2.52 9.70
CA LYS A 14 10.27 1.65 10.65
C LYS A 14 10.01 0.17 10.39
N CYS A 15 9.10 -0.18 9.48
CA CYS A 15 8.72 -1.56 9.21
C CYS A 15 9.67 -2.21 8.20
N SER A 16 10.85 -2.60 8.66
CA SER A 16 11.88 -3.26 7.85
C SER A 16 11.42 -4.61 7.25
N ALA A 17 10.47 -5.29 7.91
CA ALA A 17 9.95 -6.58 7.48
C ALA A 17 9.19 -6.54 6.14
N LEU A 18 8.67 -5.38 5.73
CA LEU A 18 7.80 -5.28 4.56
C LEU A 18 8.54 -4.96 3.24
N ASN A 19 9.85 -4.69 3.28
CA ASN A 19 10.67 -4.31 2.10
C ASN A 19 9.94 -3.28 1.22
N ILE A 20 9.60 -2.15 1.85
CA ILE A 20 8.77 -1.08 1.30
C ILE A 20 9.59 0.16 1.02
N ASP A 21 9.39 0.77 -0.15
CA ASP A 21 9.80 2.15 -0.38
C ASP A 21 8.61 3.08 -0.11
N LEU A 22 8.88 4.19 0.56
CA LEU A 22 7.89 5.23 0.86
C LEU A 22 8.26 6.53 0.17
N LYS A 23 7.31 7.14 -0.54
CA LYS A 23 7.41 8.52 -1.04
C LYS A 23 6.29 9.35 -0.44
N ASN A 24 6.65 10.38 0.32
CA ASN A 24 5.70 11.27 0.97
C ASN A 24 5.55 12.56 0.17
N ASN A 25 4.34 12.84 -0.32
CA ASN A 25 3.96 14.13 -0.93
C ASN A 25 3.02 14.88 0.02
N ARG A 26 2.65 16.13 -0.30
CA ARG A 26 1.78 16.95 0.58
C ARG A 26 0.42 16.28 0.83
N ASP A 27 -0.23 15.79 -0.22
CA ASP A 27 -1.64 15.34 -0.13
C ASP A 27 -1.79 13.80 -0.16
N PHE A 28 -0.74 13.10 -0.57
CA PHE A 28 -0.71 11.65 -0.65
C PHE A 28 0.66 11.08 -0.32
N PHE A 29 0.73 9.79 -0.06
CA PHE A 29 2.00 9.06 -0.07
C PHE A 29 1.88 7.79 -0.89
N ILE A 30 3.01 7.42 -1.50
CA ILE A 30 3.16 6.24 -2.31
C ILE A 30 3.93 5.20 -1.50
N LEU A 31 3.36 4.01 -1.36
CA LEU A 31 4.03 2.86 -0.78
C LEU A 31 4.29 1.83 -1.88
N VAL A 32 5.55 1.46 -2.07
CA VAL A 32 5.97 0.44 -3.04
C VAL A 32 6.42 -0.80 -2.30
N MET A 33 5.61 -1.87 -2.34
CA MET A 33 6.00 -3.17 -1.78
C MET A 33 6.78 -3.95 -2.84
N ARG A 34 8.08 -4.17 -2.59
CA ARG A 34 8.95 -4.86 -3.56
C ARG A 34 8.68 -6.37 -3.62
N ASN A 35 8.18 -6.96 -2.53
CA ASN A 35 7.95 -8.40 -2.41
C ASN A 35 6.88 -8.94 -3.38
N TYR A 36 6.00 -8.07 -3.89
CA TYR A 36 4.87 -8.45 -4.74
C TYR A 36 4.95 -7.85 -6.15
N GLY A 37 6.17 -7.67 -6.69
CA GLY A 37 6.34 -7.19 -8.07
C GLY A 37 6.17 -5.67 -8.20
N LYS A 38 6.72 -4.92 -7.24
CA LYS A 38 6.58 -3.44 -7.15
C LYS A 38 5.12 -3.01 -7.06
N LEU A 39 4.40 -3.57 -6.09
CA LEU A 39 3.05 -3.15 -5.83
C LEU A 39 3.05 -1.71 -5.32
N GLN A 40 2.44 -0.81 -6.08
CA GLN A 40 2.28 0.58 -5.69
C GLN A 40 0.91 0.81 -5.06
N LEU A 41 0.90 1.49 -3.91
CA LEU A 41 -0.28 1.94 -3.19
C LEU A 41 -0.24 3.44 -3.06
N ASN A 42 -1.25 4.12 -3.60
CA ASN A 42 -1.44 5.54 -3.39
C ASN A 42 -2.43 5.73 -2.25
N ILE A 43 -2.01 6.41 -1.19
CA ILE A 43 -2.87 6.71 -0.04
C ILE A 43 -3.09 8.21 -0.02
N LEU A 44 -4.34 8.61 -0.26
CA LEU A 44 -4.80 9.99 -0.30
C LEU A 44 -5.72 10.27 0.88
N LEU A 45 -5.59 11.46 1.45
CA LEU A 45 -6.40 11.94 2.56
C LEU A 45 -7.40 12.96 2.04
N ALA A 46 -8.68 12.63 2.13
CA ALA A 46 -9.77 13.53 1.76
C ALA A 46 -10.60 13.81 2.99
N SER A 47 -10.44 14.99 3.62
CA SER A 47 -11.19 15.50 4.78
C SER A 47 -11.43 14.51 5.94
N CYS A 48 -12.36 13.56 5.80
CA CYS A 48 -12.68 12.51 6.80
C CYS A 48 -12.55 11.08 6.25
N GLN A 49 -11.92 10.90 5.10
CA GLN A 49 -11.81 9.65 4.36
C GLN A 49 -10.35 9.36 3.98
N ILE A 50 -10.01 8.08 3.99
CA ILE A 50 -8.76 7.57 3.45
C ILE A 50 -9.12 6.92 2.12
N ILE A 51 -8.60 7.46 1.02
CA ILE A 51 -8.76 6.87 -0.30
C ILE A 51 -7.46 6.10 -0.59
N ILE A 52 -7.58 4.79 -0.76
CA ILE A 52 -6.49 3.93 -1.21
C ILE A 52 -6.72 3.69 -2.70
N GLU A 53 -6.11 4.54 -3.53
CA GLU A 53 -6.27 4.43 -4.98
C GLU A 53 -5.52 3.19 -5.50
N ARG A 54 -6.34 2.32 -6.10
CA ARG A 54 -6.10 1.05 -6.80
C ARG A 54 -4.68 0.50 -6.83
N TYR A 55 -4.59 -0.74 -6.38
CA TYR A 55 -3.52 -1.68 -6.67
C TYR A 55 -3.31 -1.85 -8.19
N ILE A 56 -2.25 -1.26 -8.74
CA ILE A 56 -1.83 -1.54 -10.12
C ILE A 56 -0.83 -2.71 -10.06
N PHE A 57 -1.26 -3.86 -10.58
CA PHE A 57 -0.41 -5.04 -10.68
C PHE A 57 0.02 -5.25 -12.13
N LEU A 58 1.33 -5.25 -12.37
CA LEU A 58 1.87 -5.78 -13.60
C LEU A 58 1.75 -7.30 -13.55
N VAL A 59 0.81 -7.86 -14.32
CA VAL A 59 0.51 -9.31 -14.32
C VAL A 59 1.78 -10.15 -14.52
N LYS A 60 2.68 -9.68 -15.39
CA LYS A 60 3.98 -10.31 -15.67
C LYS A 60 4.96 -10.38 -14.48
N LEU A 61 4.71 -9.64 -13.40
CA LEU A 61 5.55 -9.61 -12.20
C LEU A 61 4.98 -10.43 -11.04
N ILE A 62 3.81 -11.06 -11.23
CA ILE A 62 3.18 -11.91 -10.21
C ILE A 62 3.88 -13.27 -10.22
N ARG A 63 4.76 -13.48 -9.24
CA ARG A 63 5.54 -14.72 -9.09
C ARG A 63 4.79 -15.85 -8.38
N GLN A 64 3.73 -15.53 -7.64
CA GLN A 64 2.97 -16.49 -6.81
C GLN A 64 1.45 -16.26 -7.00
N PRO A 65 0.88 -16.71 -8.13
CA PRO A 65 -0.50 -16.39 -8.53
C PRO A 65 -1.55 -16.88 -7.51
N GLU A 66 -1.35 -18.04 -6.90
CA GLU A 66 -2.29 -18.58 -5.89
C GLU A 66 -2.37 -17.69 -4.64
N LYS A 67 -1.22 -17.29 -4.10
CA LYS A 67 -1.17 -16.38 -2.93
C LYS A 67 -1.68 -15.00 -3.28
N PHE A 68 -1.43 -14.56 -4.51
CA PHE A 68 -1.94 -13.30 -5.02
C PHE A 68 -3.47 -13.31 -5.13
N ASN A 69 -4.05 -14.38 -5.67
CA ASN A 69 -5.50 -14.55 -5.77
C ASN A 69 -6.17 -14.60 -4.38
N ALA A 70 -5.56 -15.32 -3.43
CA ALA A 70 -6.02 -15.35 -2.05
C ALA A 70 -5.98 -13.96 -1.37
N PHE A 71 -4.96 -13.15 -1.68
CA PHE A 71 -4.86 -11.77 -1.20
C PHE A 71 -5.98 -10.87 -1.77
N LEU A 72 -6.31 -11.01 -3.06
CA LEU A 72 -7.39 -10.27 -3.70
C LEU A 72 -8.76 -10.59 -3.06
N LEU A 73 -9.07 -11.88 -2.86
CA LEU A 73 -10.36 -12.31 -2.30
C LEU A 73 -10.59 -11.76 -0.88
N ARG A 74 -9.54 -11.70 -0.04
CA ARG A 74 -9.63 -11.11 1.31
C ARG A 74 -9.86 -9.61 1.33
N ARG A 75 -9.57 -8.90 0.24
CA ARG A 75 -9.72 -7.43 0.12
C ARG A 75 -11.00 -7.02 -0.61
N LEU A 76 -11.58 -7.90 -1.43
CA LEU A 76 -12.78 -7.63 -2.23
C LEU A 76 -14.08 -8.06 -1.53
N VAL A 77 -14.00 -9.01 -0.60
CA VAL A 77 -15.12 -9.36 0.29
C VAL A 77 -15.00 -8.52 1.55
N CYS A 78 -15.44 -7.27 1.46
CA CYS A 78 -15.78 -6.43 2.61
C CYS A 78 -17.30 -6.22 2.61
#